data_AF-A0A5C9E0Z5-F1
#
_entry.id   AF-A0A5C9E0Z5-F1
#
_cell.length_a   1.000
_cell.length_b   1.000
_cell.length_c   1.000
_cell.angle_alpha   90.00
_cell.angle_beta   90.00
_cell.angle_gamma   90.00
#
_symmetry.space_group_name_H-M   'P 1'
#
loop_
_entity.id
_entity.type
_entity.pdbx_description
1 polymer ?
#
loop_
_entity_poly.entity_id
_entity_poly.type
_entity_poly.pdbx_seq_one_letter_code
_entity_poly.pdbx_strand_id
1 'polypeptide(L)'
;MSIDWAKAEERPDKTQKIEGKFLLDLRAKVNDLEKQLTETKNELDQTKANLDSTETQLQDTKSSLEQERTQHNQTKSELEETKNTLEETKKNLEDTTEMYENTISDYKNSLEEKNETINNLNSEVNELKQNLEEYDSKVSDLEGSVNEYSQMAEDSKQKVTELTSRLESTKGELEQVNSKVQEKETRINELQNKVQELQEKMGSTDETLASKDNQIQQLQTQLSEKESNVGQLNQAVSEKESKIAELNQQVQNLSEQLEEKSQQVETLTQELENKEKAVEEKSTQLEEVEAKLNEFKPPEMGAGEFSAEERVTCPMCGAVGQDIKTVEDKSKVLSYVGHVPMYAKKHVCKKCGYEF
;
A
#
# COMPACT_ATOMS: atom_id res chain seq x y z
N MET A 1 130.24 -180.93 18.93
CA MET A 1 131.64 -180.42 18.81
C MET A 1 131.56 -179.11 18.06
N SER A 2 132.16 -178.02 18.55
CA SER A 2 132.22 -176.77 17.78
C SER A 2 133.28 -176.87 16.68
N ILE A 3 133.13 -176.08 15.61
CA ILE A 3 134.28 -175.71 14.77
C ILE A 3 135.33 -175.07 15.68
N ASP A 4 136.56 -175.57 15.61
CA ASP A 4 137.71 -175.02 16.32
C ASP A 4 138.27 -173.87 15.47
N TRP A 5 137.63 -172.70 15.60
CA TRP A 5 137.90 -171.52 14.77
C TRP A 5 139.36 -171.05 14.88
N ALA A 6 139.99 -171.20 16.05
CA ALA A 6 141.42 -170.89 16.23
C ALA A 6 142.30 -171.77 15.32
N LYS A 7 142.01 -173.07 15.18
CA LYS A 7 142.70 -173.92 14.19
C LYS A 7 142.33 -173.61 12.74
N ALA A 8 141.12 -173.13 12.49
CA ALA A 8 140.70 -172.74 11.13
C ALA A 8 141.42 -171.48 10.65
N GLU A 9 141.72 -170.53 11.55
CA GLU A 9 142.57 -169.37 11.27
C GLU A 9 144.06 -169.74 11.19
N GLU A 10 144.59 -170.55 12.10
CA GLU A 10 146.02 -170.94 12.07
C GLU A 10 146.39 -171.84 10.87
N ARG A 11 145.46 -172.64 10.35
CA ARG A 11 145.68 -173.61 9.26
C ARG A 11 144.46 -173.78 8.34
N PRO A 12 144.17 -172.79 7.47
CA PRO A 12 143.00 -172.82 6.59
C PRO A 12 142.98 -174.03 5.63
N ASP A 13 144.13 -174.53 5.20
CA ASP A 13 144.23 -175.60 4.20
C ASP A 13 144.06 -177.03 4.77
N LYS A 14 143.84 -177.20 6.09
CA LYS A 14 143.65 -178.52 6.71
C LYS A 14 142.18 -178.87 6.89
N THR A 15 141.80 -180.04 6.38
CA THR A 15 140.45 -180.60 6.53
C THR A 15 140.09 -180.89 8.00
N GLN A 16 139.11 -180.16 8.54
CA GLN A 16 138.37 -180.56 9.74
C GLN A 16 137.16 -181.43 9.37
N LYS A 17 136.86 -182.43 10.19
CA LYS A 17 135.65 -183.26 10.06
C LYS A 17 134.50 -182.58 10.81
N ILE A 18 133.54 -182.04 10.07
CA ILE A 18 132.39 -181.29 10.61
C ILE A 18 131.10 -182.09 10.34
N GLU A 19 130.15 -182.05 11.27
CA GLU A 19 128.82 -182.65 11.04
C GLU A 19 128.03 -181.80 10.04
N GLY A 20 127.54 -182.43 8.96
CA GLY A 20 126.80 -181.73 7.90
C GLY A 20 125.54 -181.00 8.39
N LYS A 21 124.94 -181.45 9.50
CA LYS A 21 123.83 -180.74 10.16
C LYS A 21 124.25 -179.35 10.66
N PHE A 22 125.46 -179.20 11.19
CA PHE A 22 125.95 -177.90 11.66
C PHE A 22 126.23 -176.94 10.50
N LEU A 23 126.70 -177.44 9.35
CA LEU A 23 126.83 -176.65 8.12
C LEU A 23 125.45 -176.23 7.56
N LEU A 24 124.43 -177.07 7.69
CA LEU A 24 123.05 -176.73 7.34
C LEU A 24 122.44 -175.69 8.30
N ASP A 25 122.67 -175.80 9.61
CA ASP A 25 122.25 -174.77 10.58
C ASP A 25 122.97 -173.45 10.34
N LEU A 26 124.29 -173.47 10.05
CA LEU A 26 125.03 -172.25 9.70
C LEU A 26 124.50 -171.63 8.40
N ARG A 27 124.22 -172.44 7.38
CA ARG A 27 123.59 -171.99 6.12
C ARG A 27 122.18 -171.45 6.35
N ALA A 28 121.38 -172.07 7.22
CA ALA A 28 120.06 -171.56 7.57
C ALA A 28 120.18 -170.21 8.29
N LYS A 29 121.17 -170.04 9.17
CA LYS A 29 121.45 -168.78 9.86
C LYS A 29 122.01 -167.69 8.94
N VAL A 30 122.83 -168.06 7.95
CA VAL A 30 123.29 -167.14 6.89
C VAL A 30 122.12 -166.74 5.99
N ASN A 31 121.30 -167.68 5.52
CA ASN A 31 120.10 -167.38 4.75
C ASN A 31 119.11 -166.50 5.55
N ASP A 32 118.95 -166.74 6.85
CA ASP A 32 118.07 -165.94 7.73
C ASP A 32 118.65 -164.54 7.97
N LEU A 33 119.97 -164.41 8.15
CA LEU A 33 120.65 -163.10 8.22
C LEU A 33 120.67 -162.37 6.87
N GLU A 34 120.75 -163.08 5.74
CA GLU A 34 120.61 -162.51 4.39
C GLU A 34 119.18 -162.03 4.15
N LYS A 35 118.18 -162.80 4.62
CA LYS A 35 116.77 -162.42 4.59
C LYS A 35 116.51 -161.20 5.47
N GLN A 36 116.98 -161.21 6.72
CA GLN A 36 116.90 -160.06 7.64
C GLN A 36 117.63 -158.84 7.04
N LEU A 37 118.84 -159.00 6.50
CA LEU A 37 119.58 -157.91 5.85
C LEU A 37 118.81 -157.35 4.64
N THR A 38 118.12 -158.21 3.88
CA THR A 38 117.28 -157.79 2.76
C THR A 38 116.00 -157.09 3.26
N GLU A 39 115.38 -157.58 4.32
CA GLU A 39 114.23 -156.95 4.97
C GLU A 39 114.60 -155.58 5.56
N THR A 40 115.65 -155.49 6.36
CA THR A 40 116.17 -154.22 6.91
C THR A 40 116.63 -153.27 5.81
N LYS A 41 117.14 -153.77 4.68
CA LYS A 41 117.50 -152.93 3.53
C LYS A 41 116.27 -152.38 2.81
N ASN A 42 115.25 -153.21 2.61
CA ASN A 42 113.96 -152.77 2.07
C ASN A 42 113.29 -151.75 3.01
N GLU A 43 113.31 -151.99 4.32
CA GLU A 43 112.84 -151.05 5.34
C GLU A 43 113.64 -149.75 5.34
N LEU A 44 114.97 -149.82 5.22
CA LEU A 44 115.84 -148.64 5.14
C LEU A 44 115.55 -147.82 3.87
N ASP A 45 115.41 -148.46 2.71
CA ASP A 45 115.12 -147.77 1.45
C ASP A 45 113.68 -147.23 1.43
N GLN A 46 112.72 -147.91 2.07
CA GLN A 46 111.38 -147.39 2.32
C GLN A 46 111.37 -146.22 3.32
N THR A 47 112.22 -146.26 4.35
CA THR A 47 112.36 -145.17 5.33
C THR A 47 113.03 -143.94 4.70
N LYS A 48 114.01 -144.12 3.81
CA LYS A 48 114.56 -143.03 2.99
C LYS A 48 113.50 -142.42 2.07
N ALA A 49 112.76 -143.25 1.33
CA ALA A 49 111.67 -142.75 0.47
C ALA A 49 110.61 -141.97 1.27
N ASN A 50 110.27 -142.42 2.48
CA ASN A 50 109.39 -141.70 3.39
C ASN A 50 110.02 -140.39 3.90
N LEU A 51 111.33 -140.37 4.19
CA LEU A 51 112.07 -139.17 4.60
C LEU A 51 112.11 -138.13 3.47
N ASP A 52 112.50 -138.54 2.26
CA ASP A 52 112.53 -137.68 1.06
C ASP A 52 111.13 -137.11 0.75
N SER A 53 110.09 -137.95 0.88
CA SER A 53 108.69 -137.53 0.77
C SER A 53 108.27 -136.54 1.87
N THR A 54 108.75 -136.72 3.11
CA THR A 54 108.45 -135.83 4.24
C THR A 54 109.21 -134.50 4.11
N GLU A 55 110.44 -134.53 3.62
CA GLU A 55 111.25 -133.33 3.34
C GLU A 55 110.64 -132.50 2.20
N THR A 56 110.14 -133.17 1.15
CA THR A 56 109.35 -132.53 0.08
C THR A 56 108.09 -131.89 0.65
N GLN A 57 107.27 -132.62 1.43
CA GLN A 57 106.06 -132.08 2.07
C GLN A 57 106.35 -130.92 3.02
N LEU A 58 107.47 -130.96 3.75
CA LEU A 58 107.91 -129.88 4.64
C LEU A 58 108.29 -128.64 3.84
N GLN A 59 108.98 -128.79 2.70
CA GLN A 59 109.34 -127.69 1.82
C GLN A 59 108.11 -127.07 1.14
N ASP A 60 107.14 -127.89 0.70
CA ASP A 60 105.86 -127.42 0.16
C ASP A 60 105.08 -126.65 1.24
N THR A 61 104.92 -127.23 2.44
CA THR A 61 104.22 -126.60 3.57
C THR A 61 104.87 -125.28 3.98
N LYS A 62 106.21 -125.22 3.98
CA LYS A 62 106.96 -123.98 4.27
C LYS A 62 106.73 -122.91 3.20
N SER A 63 106.63 -123.32 1.93
CA SER A 63 106.35 -122.41 0.81
C SER A 63 104.94 -121.86 0.88
N SER A 64 103.94 -122.71 1.17
CA SER A 64 102.55 -122.29 1.42
C SER A 64 102.45 -121.37 2.65
N LEU A 65 103.17 -121.65 3.74
CA LEU A 65 103.15 -120.80 4.94
C LEU A 65 103.71 -119.40 4.67
N GLU A 66 104.77 -119.27 3.87
CA GLU A 66 105.31 -117.95 3.50
C GLU A 66 104.38 -117.21 2.50
N GLN A 67 103.66 -117.95 1.64
CA GLN A 67 102.60 -117.37 0.80
C GLN A 67 101.42 -116.85 1.65
N GLU A 68 100.90 -117.64 2.60
CA GLU A 68 99.86 -117.20 3.53
C GLU A 68 100.33 -116.00 4.38
N ARG A 69 101.60 -115.97 4.78
CA ARG A 69 102.18 -114.86 5.53
C ARG A 69 102.27 -113.57 4.72
N THR A 70 102.63 -113.65 3.43
CA THR A 70 102.66 -112.48 2.55
C THR A 70 101.23 -111.99 2.25
N GLN A 71 100.29 -112.90 2.00
CA GLN A 71 98.86 -112.58 1.84
C GLN A 71 98.27 -111.93 3.10
N HIS A 72 98.49 -112.50 4.29
CA HIS A 72 98.06 -111.89 5.56
C HIS A 72 98.62 -110.48 5.76
N ASN A 73 99.90 -110.24 5.43
CA ASN A 73 100.50 -108.92 5.54
C ASN A 73 99.90 -107.92 4.54
N GLN A 74 99.57 -108.36 3.32
CA GLN A 74 98.87 -107.55 2.33
C GLN A 74 97.46 -107.19 2.81
N THR A 75 96.63 -108.17 3.18
CA THR A 75 95.28 -107.95 3.70
C THR A 75 95.28 -107.09 4.97
N LYS A 76 96.32 -107.17 5.80
CA LYS A 76 96.49 -106.28 6.96
C LYS A 76 96.75 -104.81 6.54
N SER A 77 97.50 -104.58 5.47
CA SER A 77 97.70 -103.22 4.91
C SER A 77 96.39 -102.67 4.37
N GLU A 78 95.70 -103.46 3.54
CA GLU A 78 94.39 -103.14 2.96
C GLU A 78 93.33 -102.85 4.06
N LEU A 79 93.37 -103.59 5.18
CA LEU A 79 92.49 -103.37 6.33
C LEU A 79 92.78 -102.03 7.05
N GLU A 80 94.05 -101.63 7.17
CA GLU A 80 94.39 -100.35 7.80
C GLU A 80 94.08 -99.16 6.86
N GLU A 81 94.27 -99.32 5.56
CA GLU A 81 93.86 -98.33 4.54
C GLU A 81 92.33 -98.13 4.49
N THR A 82 91.56 -99.24 4.49
CA THR A 82 90.09 -99.18 4.54
C THR A 82 89.57 -98.62 5.87
N LYS A 83 90.25 -98.87 6.98
CA LYS A 83 89.94 -98.26 8.29
C LYS A 83 90.21 -96.75 8.31
N ASN A 84 91.32 -96.30 7.76
CA ASN A 84 91.65 -94.86 7.70
C ASN A 84 90.66 -94.10 6.80
N THR A 85 90.32 -94.66 5.64
CA THR A 85 89.30 -94.07 4.74
C THR A 85 87.89 -94.13 5.35
N LEU A 86 87.57 -95.14 6.17
CA LEU A 86 86.32 -95.17 6.93
C LEU A 86 86.25 -94.05 7.99
N GLU A 87 87.34 -93.78 8.72
CA GLU A 87 87.35 -92.71 9.72
C GLU A 87 87.26 -91.31 9.05
N GLU A 88 87.94 -91.12 7.90
CA GLU A 88 87.85 -89.89 7.12
C GLU A 88 86.43 -89.67 6.53
N THR A 89 85.82 -90.71 5.94
CA THR A 89 84.45 -90.60 5.41
C THR A 89 83.41 -90.40 6.50
N LYS A 90 83.58 -91.03 7.67
CA LYS A 90 82.74 -90.78 8.85
C LYS A 90 82.85 -89.33 9.30
N LYS A 91 84.06 -88.79 9.44
CA LYS A 91 84.26 -87.37 9.81
C LYS A 91 83.62 -86.42 8.78
N ASN A 92 83.83 -86.66 7.50
CA ASN A 92 83.22 -85.84 6.44
C ASN A 92 81.68 -85.90 6.49
N LEU A 93 81.09 -87.04 6.89
CA LEU A 93 79.64 -87.18 7.09
C LEU A 93 79.14 -86.44 8.34
N GLU A 94 79.91 -86.44 9.43
CA GLU A 94 79.65 -85.66 10.65
C GLU A 94 79.69 -84.15 10.33
N ASP A 95 80.77 -83.66 9.72
CA ASP A 95 80.92 -82.26 9.28
C ASP A 95 79.77 -81.83 8.32
N THR A 96 79.35 -82.73 7.41
CA THR A 96 78.24 -82.48 6.46
C THR A 96 76.87 -82.46 7.16
N THR A 97 76.65 -83.32 8.15
CA THR A 97 75.42 -83.34 8.96
C THR A 97 75.28 -82.03 9.74
N GLU A 98 76.34 -81.58 10.43
CA GLU A 98 76.34 -80.31 11.17
C GLU A 98 76.07 -79.10 10.25
N MET A 99 76.64 -79.09 9.04
CA MET A 99 76.36 -78.05 8.04
C MET A 99 74.87 -78.02 7.64
N TYR A 100 74.25 -79.19 7.41
CA TYR A 100 72.83 -79.26 7.06
C TYR A 100 71.92 -78.93 8.23
N GLU A 101 72.24 -79.32 9.46
CA GLU A 101 71.47 -78.97 10.66
C GLU A 101 71.44 -77.44 10.88
N ASN A 102 72.60 -76.78 10.77
CA ASN A 102 72.68 -75.32 10.82
C ASN A 102 71.86 -74.66 9.69
N THR A 103 71.99 -75.16 8.46
CA THR A 103 71.22 -74.64 7.30
C THR A 103 69.70 -74.80 7.49
N ILE A 104 69.25 -75.92 8.06
CA ILE A 104 67.83 -76.16 8.38
C ILE A 104 67.35 -75.21 9.48
N SER A 105 68.19 -74.95 10.50
CA SER A 105 67.90 -73.97 11.56
C SER A 105 67.71 -72.55 10.99
N ASP A 106 68.62 -72.10 10.12
CA ASP A 106 68.55 -70.78 9.48
C ASP A 106 67.30 -70.63 8.61
N TYR A 107 66.98 -71.64 7.79
CA TYR A 107 65.75 -71.63 6.99
C TYR A 107 64.49 -71.65 7.86
N LYS A 108 64.49 -72.35 8.99
CA LYS A 108 63.36 -72.37 9.92
C LYS A 108 63.14 -70.99 10.55
N ASN A 109 64.20 -70.34 11.03
CA ASN A 109 64.13 -69.01 11.60
C ASN A 109 63.62 -67.98 10.58
N SER A 110 64.14 -68.02 9.34
CA SER A 110 63.67 -67.11 8.28
C SER A 110 62.20 -67.39 7.89
N LEU A 111 61.75 -68.65 7.89
CA LEU A 111 60.35 -68.99 7.66
C LEU A 111 59.44 -68.39 8.75
N GLU A 112 59.88 -68.43 10.01
CA GLU A 112 59.17 -67.85 11.16
C GLU A 112 59.04 -66.32 11.02
N GLU A 113 60.13 -65.60 10.74
CA GLU A 113 60.13 -64.16 10.44
C GLU A 113 59.19 -63.78 9.27
N LYS A 114 59.17 -64.59 8.20
CA LYS A 114 58.26 -64.37 7.07
C LYS A 114 56.80 -64.61 7.44
N ASN A 115 56.50 -65.60 8.28
CA ASN A 115 55.14 -65.84 8.78
C ASN A 115 54.65 -64.70 9.68
N GLU A 116 55.50 -64.17 10.57
CA GLU A 116 55.16 -62.97 11.36
C GLU A 116 54.89 -61.76 10.45
N THR A 117 55.74 -61.53 9.45
CA THR A 117 55.55 -60.47 8.45
C THR A 117 54.21 -60.61 7.71
N ILE A 118 53.85 -61.83 7.29
CA ILE A 118 52.58 -62.13 6.62
C ILE A 118 51.39 -61.86 7.55
N ASN A 119 51.47 -62.22 8.83
CA ASN A 119 50.41 -61.98 9.81
C ASN A 119 50.18 -60.49 10.08
N ASN A 120 51.26 -59.70 10.15
CA ASN A 120 51.18 -58.25 10.28
C ASN A 120 50.54 -57.61 9.03
N LEU A 121 51.02 -57.95 7.83
CA LEU A 121 50.44 -57.46 6.57
C LEU A 121 48.98 -57.86 6.39
N ASN A 122 48.58 -59.07 6.80
CA ASN A 122 47.17 -59.48 6.78
C ASN A 122 46.31 -58.64 7.74
N SER A 123 46.88 -58.20 8.85
CA SER A 123 46.18 -57.33 9.82
C SER A 123 46.00 -55.92 9.25
N GLU A 124 47.06 -55.32 8.71
CA GLU A 124 47.00 -54.03 7.99
C GLU A 124 46.00 -54.06 6.82
N VAL A 125 45.98 -55.15 6.04
CA VAL A 125 45.01 -55.34 4.94
C VAL A 125 43.57 -55.39 5.43
N ASN A 126 43.31 -55.94 6.62
CA ASN A 126 41.97 -55.98 7.19
C ASN A 126 41.54 -54.62 7.76
N GLU A 127 42.44 -53.88 8.41
CA GLU A 127 42.19 -52.50 8.86
C GLU A 127 41.90 -51.58 7.67
N LEU A 128 42.70 -51.68 6.60
CA LEU A 128 42.48 -50.89 5.37
C LEU A 128 41.13 -51.19 4.70
N LYS A 129 40.66 -52.44 4.73
CA LYS A 129 39.31 -52.79 4.23
C LYS A 129 38.21 -52.17 5.07
N GLN A 130 38.30 -52.24 6.40
CA GLN A 130 37.31 -51.63 7.30
C GLN A 130 37.25 -50.11 7.12
N ASN A 131 38.40 -49.45 6.98
CA ASN A 131 38.46 -48.02 6.69
C ASN A 131 37.83 -47.68 5.32
N LEU A 132 38.03 -48.53 4.30
CA LEU A 132 37.43 -48.35 2.98
C LEU A 132 35.90 -48.48 3.03
N GLU A 133 35.37 -49.50 3.73
CA GLU A 133 33.94 -49.66 3.98
C GLU A 133 33.34 -48.45 4.74
N GLU A 134 34.07 -47.89 5.72
CA GLU A 134 33.65 -46.68 6.44
C GLU A 134 33.64 -45.43 5.53
N TYR A 135 34.64 -45.29 4.66
CA TYR A 135 34.69 -44.19 3.69
C TYR A 135 33.60 -44.29 2.63
N ASP A 136 33.30 -45.50 2.12
CA ASP A 136 32.19 -45.72 1.17
C ASP A 136 30.84 -45.34 1.80
N SER A 137 30.60 -45.70 3.07
CA SER A 137 29.41 -45.26 3.81
C SER A 137 29.32 -43.73 3.91
N LYS A 138 30.42 -43.07 4.30
CA LYS A 138 30.48 -41.60 4.40
C LYS A 138 30.27 -40.90 3.07
N VAL A 139 30.77 -41.47 1.96
CA VAL A 139 30.51 -40.96 0.60
C VAL A 139 29.03 -41.07 0.29
N SER A 140 28.39 -42.20 0.57
CA SER A 140 26.95 -42.39 0.33
C SER A 140 26.08 -41.42 1.14
N ASP A 141 26.41 -41.18 2.42
CA ASP A 141 25.72 -40.20 3.27
C ASP A 141 25.88 -38.75 2.75
N LEU A 142 27.07 -38.40 2.24
CA LEU A 142 27.34 -37.10 1.63
C LEU A 142 26.61 -36.93 0.30
N GLU A 143 26.55 -37.97 -0.54
CA GLU A 143 25.77 -37.97 -1.79
C GLU A 143 24.27 -37.78 -1.51
N GLY A 144 23.73 -38.44 -0.48
CA GLY A 144 22.36 -38.22 0.00
C GLY A 144 22.13 -36.76 0.40
N SER A 145 23.01 -36.22 1.24
CA SER A 145 22.96 -34.83 1.72
C SER A 145 23.03 -33.80 0.57
N VAL A 146 23.89 -34.04 -0.43
CA VAL A 146 24.01 -33.18 -1.62
C VAL A 146 22.72 -33.19 -2.46
N ASN A 147 22.08 -34.35 -2.62
CA ASN A 147 20.80 -34.46 -3.32
C ASN A 147 19.68 -33.70 -2.61
N GLU A 148 19.59 -33.80 -1.27
CA GLU A 148 18.61 -33.05 -0.47
C GLU A 148 18.80 -31.54 -0.61
N TYR A 149 20.03 -31.03 -0.43
CA TYR A 149 20.32 -29.60 -0.60
C TYR A 149 20.06 -29.11 -2.04
N SER A 150 20.31 -29.94 -3.05
CA SER A 150 20.00 -29.61 -4.44
C SER A 150 18.49 -29.48 -4.70
N GLN A 151 17.66 -30.30 -4.07
CA GLN A 151 16.20 -30.20 -4.16
C GLN A 151 15.70 -28.93 -3.46
N MET A 152 16.17 -28.68 -2.22
CA MET A 152 15.81 -27.46 -1.46
C MET A 152 16.20 -26.17 -2.20
N ALA A 153 17.30 -26.17 -2.94
CA ALA A 153 17.74 -25.04 -3.75
C ALA A 153 16.80 -24.77 -4.94
N GLU A 154 16.33 -25.81 -5.64
CA GLU A 154 15.40 -25.66 -6.76
C GLU A 154 14.00 -25.23 -6.28
N ASP A 155 13.49 -25.80 -5.18
CA ASP A 155 12.22 -25.37 -4.56
C ASP A 155 12.27 -23.88 -4.15
N SER A 156 13.39 -23.46 -3.56
CA SER A 156 13.62 -22.06 -3.17
C SER A 156 13.63 -21.13 -4.40
N LYS A 157 14.25 -21.57 -5.50
CA LYS A 157 14.31 -20.85 -6.79
C LYS A 157 12.94 -20.74 -7.47
N GLN A 158 12.12 -21.78 -7.42
CA GLN A 158 10.72 -21.73 -7.87
C GLN A 158 9.92 -20.71 -7.05
N LYS A 159 10.07 -20.73 -5.71
CA LYS A 159 9.37 -19.80 -4.81
C LYS A 159 9.79 -18.33 -5.01
N VAL A 160 11.07 -18.07 -5.28
CA VAL A 160 11.57 -16.73 -5.69
C VAL A 160 10.92 -16.28 -7.00
N THR A 161 10.77 -17.19 -7.96
CA THR A 161 10.13 -16.89 -9.26
C THR A 161 8.64 -16.55 -9.10
N GLU A 162 7.91 -17.32 -8.28
CA GLU A 162 6.50 -17.07 -7.93
C GLU A 162 6.33 -15.70 -7.24
N LEU A 163 7.13 -15.42 -6.20
CA LEU A 163 7.08 -14.15 -5.47
C LEU A 163 7.42 -12.95 -6.37
N THR A 164 8.37 -13.10 -7.29
CA THR A 164 8.73 -12.05 -8.26
C THR A 164 7.56 -11.76 -9.21
N SER A 165 6.90 -12.81 -9.70
CA SER A 165 5.73 -12.67 -10.59
C SER A 165 4.55 -11.99 -9.89
N ARG A 166 4.33 -12.36 -8.61
CA ARG A 166 3.31 -11.74 -7.76
C ARG A 166 3.61 -10.27 -7.44
N LEU A 167 4.88 -9.93 -7.20
CA LEU A 167 5.32 -8.55 -6.96
C LEU A 167 4.98 -7.66 -8.17
N GLU A 168 5.32 -8.10 -9.39
CA GLU A 168 5.06 -7.31 -10.60
C GLU A 168 3.55 -7.17 -10.89
N SER A 169 2.75 -8.22 -10.62
CA SER A 169 1.28 -8.14 -10.70
C SER A 169 0.71 -7.09 -9.74
N THR A 170 1.11 -7.12 -8.46
CA THR A 170 0.65 -6.14 -7.45
C THR A 170 1.13 -4.73 -7.75
N LYS A 171 2.32 -4.57 -8.35
CA LYS A 171 2.80 -3.28 -8.83
C LYS A 171 1.93 -2.72 -9.98
N GLY A 172 1.57 -3.55 -10.96
CA GLY A 172 0.64 -3.16 -12.02
C GLY A 172 -0.76 -2.79 -11.50
N GLU A 173 -1.27 -3.52 -10.50
CA GLU A 173 -2.52 -3.16 -9.81
C GLU A 173 -2.42 -1.81 -9.10
N LEU A 174 -1.30 -1.53 -8.42
CA LEU A 174 -1.04 -0.25 -7.74
C LEU A 174 -0.99 0.92 -8.73
N GLU A 175 -0.33 0.76 -9.88
CA GLU A 175 -0.28 1.77 -10.95
C GLU A 175 -1.68 2.08 -11.52
N GLN A 176 -2.53 1.05 -11.70
CA GLN A 176 -3.93 1.25 -12.11
C GLN A 176 -4.76 1.97 -11.04
N VAL A 177 -4.59 1.63 -9.76
CA VAL A 177 -5.28 2.31 -8.65
C VAL A 177 -4.84 3.78 -8.57
N ASN A 178 -3.55 4.06 -8.67
CA ASN A 178 -3.02 5.42 -8.64
C ASN A 178 -3.56 6.27 -9.81
N SER A 179 -3.66 5.69 -11.01
CA SER A 179 -4.26 6.35 -12.18
C SER A 179 -5.74 6.69 -11.94
N LYS A 180 -6.52 5.78 -11.32
CA LYS A 180 -7.91 6.03 -10.94
C LYS A 180 -8.04 7.11 -9.85
N VAL A 181 -7.10 7.20 -8.91
CA VAL A 181 -7.07 8.26 -7.89
C VAL A 181 -6.90 9.62 -8.57
N GLN A 182 -5.94 9.77 -9.47
CA GLN A 182 -5.71 11.03 -10.22
C GLN A 182 -6.93 11.45 -11.06
N GLU A 183 -7.64 10.49 -11.68
CA GLU A 183 -8.90 10.75 -12.37
C GLU A 183 -9.97 11.29 -11.40
N LYS A 184 -10.10 10.72 -10.20
CA LYS A 184 -11.06 11.19 -9.18
C LYS A 184 -10.67 12.55 -8.59
N GLU A 185 -9.40 12.82 -8.35
CA GLU A 185 -8.91 14.13 -7.91
C GLU A 185 -9.22 15.21 -8.95
N THR A 186 -8.94 14.94 -10.23
CA THR A 186 -9.30 15.83 -11.33
C THR A 186 -10.80 16.11 -11.35
N ARG A 187 -11.63 15.06 -11.21
CA ARG A 187 -13.09 15.20 -11.18
C ARG A 187 -13.61 15.94 -9.95
N ILE A 188 -12.95 15.83 -8.80
CA ILE A 188 -13.28 16.60 -7.59
C ILE A 188 -13.03 18.10 -7.85
N ASN A 189 -11.89 18.46 -8.43
CA ASN A 189 -11.56 19.85 -8.76
C ASN A 189 -12.56 20.46 -9.76
N GLU A 190 -12.94 19.72 -10.80
CA GLU A 190 -14.01 20.14 -11.74
C GLU A 190 -15.34 20.41 -11.04
N LEU A 191 -15.74 19.54 -10.10
CA LEU A 191 -16.99 19.69 -9.36
C LEU A 191 -16.93 20.87 -8.37
N GLN A 192 -15.78 21.11 -7.73
CA GLN A 192 -15.57 22.27 -6.85
C GLN A 192 -15.70 23.59 -7.63
N ASN A 193 -15.04 23.71 -8.79
CA ASN A 193 -15.17 24.89 -9.65
C ASN A 193 -16.63 25.12 -10.06
N LYS A 194 -17.35 24.04 -10.43
CA LYS A 194 -18.77 24.13 -10.81
C LYS A 194 -19.68 24.52 -9.63
N VAL A 195 -19.35 24.12 -8.40
CA VAL A 195 -20.05 24.58 -7.19
C VAL A 195 -19.83 26.08 -6.98
N GLN A 196 -18.60 26.57 -7.14
CA GLN A 196 -18.30 28.01 -7.04
C GLN A 196 -19.08 28.82 -8.09
N GLU A 197 -19.06 28.42 -9.36
CA GLU A 197 -19.84 29.08 -10.43
C GLU A 197 -21.35 29.16 -10.10
N LEU A 198 -21.90 28.11 -9.46
CA LEU A 198 -23.30 28.08 -9.06
C LEU A 198 -23.58 28.99 -7.87
N GLN A 199 -22.65 29.10 -6.91
CA GLN A 199 -22.74 30.03 -5.78
C GLN A 199 -22.70 31.49 -6.25
N GLU A 200 -21.81 31.83 -7.20
CA GLU A 200 -21.73 33.18 -7.79
C GLU A 200 -23.02 33.53 -8.55
N LYS A 201 -23.56 32.59 -9.35
CA LYS A 201 -24.85 32.76 -10.04
C LYS A 201 -26.01 32.94 -9.06
N MET A 202 -26.02 32.19 -7.96
CA MET A 202 -27.04 32.31 -6.90
C MET A 202 -27.00 33.71 -6.27
N GLY A 203 -25.83 34.19 -5.84
CA GLY A 203 -25.67 35.54 -5.27
C GLY A 203 -26.14 36.65 -6.21
N SER A 204 -25.77 36.60 -7.50
CA SER A 204 -26.25 37.58 -8.49
C SER A 204 -27.77 37.52 -8.74
N THR A 205 -28.37 36.34 -8.55
CA THR A 205 -29.83 36.16 -8.62
C THR A 205 -30.52 36.77 -7.40
N ASP A 206 -29.97 36.56 -6.21
CA ASP A 206 -30.49 37.14 -4.95
C ASP A 206 -30.41 38.68 -4.96
N GLU A 207 -29.30 39.25 -5.44
CA GLU A 207 -29.17 40.71 -5.65
C GLU A 207 -30.20 41.26 -6.63
N THR A 208 -30.44 40.54 -7.74
CA THR A 208 -31.46 40.91 -8.74
C THR A 208 -32.87 40.85 -8.13
N LEU A 209 -33.14 39.85 -7.29
CA LEU A 209 -34.43 39.66 -6.63
C LEU A 209 -34.68 40.76 -5.61
N ALA A 210 -33.70 41.09 -4.76
CA ALA A 210 -33.77 42.22 -3.83
C ALA A 210 -33.95 43.57 -4.55
N SER A 211 -33.32 43.77 -5.71
CA SER A 211 -33.54 44.96 -6.55
C SER A 211 -34.97 45.03 -7.09
N LYS A 212 -35.56 43.88 -7.47
CA LYS A 212 -36.95 43.80 -7.92
C LYS A 212 -37.96 44.03 -6.81
N ASP A 213 -37.72 43.52 -5.60
CA ASP A 213 -38.57 43.78 -4.44
C ASP A 213 -38.58 45.27 -4.07
N ASN A 214 -37.42 45.95 -4.11
CA ASN A 214 -37.36 47.40 -3.92
C ASN A 214 -38.14 48.16 -5.01
N GLN A 215 -38.06 47.75 -6.28
CA GLN A 215 -38.86 48.33 -7.37
C GLN A 215 -40.38 48.11 -7.13
N ILE A 216 -40.78 46.95 -6.63
CA ILE A 216 -42.18 46.64 -6.30
C ILE A 216 -42.67 47.55 -5.16
N GLN A 217 -41.89 47.72 -4.08
CA GLN A 217 -42.26 48.61 -2.96
C GLN A 217 -42.38 50.08 -3.39
N GLN A 218 -41.49 50.56 -4.27
CA GLN A 218 -41.58 51.90 -4.84
C GLN A 218 -42.85 52.07 -5.69
N LEU A 219 -43.16 51.10 -6.55
CA LEU A 219 -44.38 51.11 -7.37
C LEU A 219 -45.66 51.03 -6.53
N GLN A 220 -45.66 50.24 -5.44
CA GLN A 220 -46.77 50.18 -4.48
C GLN A 220 -47.00 51.52 -3.77
N THR A 221 -45.92 52.21 -3.39
CA THR A 221 -45.99 53.55 -2.77
C THR A 221 -46.56 54.56 -3.76
N GLN A 222 -46.03 54.59 -4.99
CA GLN A 222 -46.55 55.46 -6.07
C GLN A 222 -48.01 55.17 -6.41
N LEU A 223 -48.42 53.90 -6.41
CA LEU A 223 -49.81 53.51 -6.64
C LEU A 223 -50.72 54.08 -5.54
N SER A 224 -50.36 53.92 -4.27
CA SER A 224 -51.12 54.44 -3.13
C SER A 224 -51.21 55.98 -3.13
N GLU A 225 -50.11 56.67 -3.50
CA GLU A 225 -50.13 58.12 -3.74
C GLU A 225 -51.11 58.50 -4.85
N LYS A 226 -51.12 57.76 -5.98
CA LYS A 226 -52.05 58.04 -7.09
C LYS A 226 -53.51 57.74 -6.71
N GLU A 227 -53.79 56.68 -5.97
CA GLU A 227 -55.12 56.39 -5.43
C GLU A 227 -55.62 57.51 -4.50
N SER A 228 -54.76 58.00 -3.60
CA SER A 228 -55.06 59.14 -2.73
C SER A 228 -55.33 60.43 -3.52
N ASN A 229 -54.51 60.74 -4.52
CA ASN A 229 -54.72 61.88 -5.42
C ASN A 229 -56.05 61.77 -6.20
N VAL A 230 -56.40 60.57 -6.69
CA VAL A 230 -57.70 60.31 -7.34
C VAL A 230 -58.85 60.53 -6.37
N GLY A 231 -58.73 60.07 -5.12
CA GLY A 231 -59.72 60.35 -4.06
C GLY A 231 -59.93 61.84 -3.82
N GLN A 232 -58.84 62.61 -3.69
CA GLN A 232 -58.89 64.07 -3.53
C GLN A 232 -59.51 64.78 -4.74
N LEU A 233 -59.15 64.37 -5.96
CA LEU A 233 -59.73 64.92 -7.18
C LEU A 233 -61.24 64.62 -7.27
N ASN A 234 -61.68 63.41 -6.92
CA ASN A 234 -63.10 63.06 -6.89
C ASN A 234 -63.89 63.89 -5.86
N GLN A 235 -63.31 64.13 -4.67
CA GLN A 235 -63.92 65.04 -3.69
C GLN A 235 -64.04 66.47 -4.26
N ALA A 236 -62.96 67.00 -4.85
CA ALA A 236 -62.95 68.33 -5.43
C ALA A 236 -63.97 68.46 -6.60
N VAL A 237 -64.14 67.42 -7.42
CA VAL A 237 -65.19 67.35 -8.44
C VAL A 237 -66.57 67.44 -7.79
N SER A 238 -66.86 66.63 -6.78
CA SER A 238 -68.16 66.64 -6.08
C SER A 238 -68.49 67.98 -5.40
N GLU A 239 -67.48 68.65 -4.83
CA GLU A 239 -67.61 70.01 -4.29
C GLU A 239 -67.93 71.03 -5.39
N LYS A 240 -67.30 70.91 -6.57
CA LYS A 240 -67.59 71.77 -7.73
C LYS A 240 -68.97 71.51 -8.32
N GLU A 241 -69.39 70.26 -8.43
CA GLU A 241 -70.74 69.87 -8.87
C GLU A 241 -71.81 70.44 -7.92
N SER A 242 -71.58 70.32 -6.61
CA SER A 242 -72.45 70.93 -5.58
C SER A 242 -72.52 72.45 -5.71
N LYS A 243 -71.39 73.12 -5.97
CA LYS A 243 -71.38 74.58 -6.17
C LYS A 243 -72.02 75.00 -7.50
N ILE A 244 -71.93 74.20 -8.55
CA ILE A 244 -72.64 74.41 -9.82
C ILE A 244 -74.15 74.30 -9.58
N ALA A 245 -74.61 73.30 -8.82
CA ALA A 245 -76.02 73.16 -8.47
C ALA A 245 -76.54 74.37 -7.65
N GLU A 246 -75.77 74.82 -6.64
CA GLU A 246 -76.09 76.02 -5.86
C GLU A 246 -76.16 77.29 -6.73
N LEU A 247 -75.17 77.49 -7.62
CA LEU A 247 -75.14 78.63 -8.54
C LEU A 247 -76.29 78.57 -9.56
N ASN A 248 -76.63 77.39 -10.08
CA ASN A 248 -77.79 77.23 -10.96
C ASN A 248 -79.10 77.59 -10.24
N GLN A 249 -79.25 77.21 -8.96
CA GLN A 249 -80.41 77.61 -8.15
C GLN A 249 -80.46 79.12 -7.89
N GLN A 250 -79.30 79.76 -7.69
CA GLN A 250 -79.20 81.22 -7.57
C GLN A 250 -79.54 81.92 -8.89
N VAL A 251 -79.05 81.42 -10.03
CA VAL A 251 -79.39 81.93 -11.36
C VAL A 251 -80.89 81.80 -11.61
N GLN A 252 -81.50 80.66 -11.31
CA GLN A 252 -82.95 80.47 -11.43
C GLN A 252 -83.72 81.49 -10.58
N ASN A 253 -83.37 81.65 -9.31
CA ASN A 253 -84.02 82.60 -8.41
C ASN A 253 -83.82 84.06 -8.88
N LEU A 254 -82.64 84.42 -9.37
CA LEU A 254 -82.39 85.73 -9.98
C LEU A 254 -83.18 85.93 -11.29
N SER A 255 -83.38 84.89 -12.10
CA SER A 255 -84.25 84.95 -13.27
C SER A 255 -85.73 85.11 -12.89
N GLU A 256 -86.20 84.42 -11.85
CA GLU A 256 -87.56 84.58 -11.29
C GLU A 256 -87.77 86.00 -10.73
N GLN A 257 -86.80 86.55 -9.99
CA GLN A 257 -86.82 87.94 -9.54
C GLN A 257 -86.74 88.96 -10.68
N LEU A 258 -85.97 88.67 -11.73
CA LEU A 258 -85.87 89.54 -12.91
C LEU A 258 -87.19 89.57 -13.68
N GLU A 259 -87.85 88.42 -13.82
CA GLU A 259 -89.19 88.31 -14.40
C GLU A 259 -90.23 89.07 -13.55
N GLU A 260 -90.24 88.88 -12.23
CA GLU A 260 -91.10 89.65 -11.31
C GLU A 260 -90.85 91.17 -11.43
N LYS A 261 -89.58 91.59 -11.52
CA LYS A 261 -89.22 93.00 -11.72
C LYS A 261 -89.60 93.52 -13.10
N SER A 262 -89.51 92.69 -14.14
CA SER A 262 -89.96 93.04 -15.49
C SER A 262 -91.47 93.27 -15.51
N GLN A 263 -92.25 92.37 -14.89
CA GLN A 263 -93.70 92.52 -14.74
C GLN A 263 -94.07 93.74 -13.88
N GLN A 264 -93.31 94.06 -12.83
CA GLN A 264 -93.49 95.30 -12.06
C GLN A 264 -93.19 96.54 -12.90
N VAL A 265 -92.13 96.53 -13.73
CA VAL A 265 -91.82 97.64 -14.64
C VAL A 265 -92.90 97.80 -15.70
N GLU A 266 -93.43 96.71 -16.27
CA GLU A 266 -94.52 96.76 -17.25
C GLU A 266 -95.83 97.26 -16.63
N THR A 267 -96.15 96.81 -15.41
CA THR A 267 -97.29 97.32 -14.63
C THR A 267 -97.13 98.82 -14.33
N LEU A 268 -95.97 99.24 -13.84
CA LEU A 268 -95.68 100.66 -13.58
C LEU A 268 -95.70 101.49 -14.87
N THR A 269 -95.29 100.92 -16.01
CA THR A 269 -95.35 101.59 -17.32
C THR A 269 -96.80 101.79 -17.75
N GLN A 270 -97.67 100.79 -17.57
CA GLN A 270 -99.11 100.93 -17.82
C GLN A 270 -99.79 101.89 -16.83
N GLU A 271 -99.40 101.89 -15.55
CA GLU A 271 -99.86 102.92 -14.59
C GLU A 271 -99.44 104.32 -15.02
N LEU A 272 -98.21 104.48 -15.54
CA LEU A 272 -97.68 105.76 -16.01
C LEU A 272 -98.37 106.21 -17.31
N GLU A 273 -98.61 105.31 -18.27
CA GLU A 273 -99.39 105.58 -19.49
C GLU A 273 -100.84 105.95 -19.16
N ASN A 274 -101.45 105.30 -18.16
CA ASN A 274 -102.78 105.65 -17.65
C ASN A 274 -102.77 107.02 -16.92
N LYS A 275 -101.68 107.36 -16.21
CA LYS A 275 -101.49 108.69 -15.61
C LYS A 275 -101.32 109.76 -16.68
N GLU A 276 -100.59 109.48 -17.76
CA GLU A 276 -100.42 110.39 -18.90
C GLU A 276 -101.76 110.64 -19.59
N LYS A 277 -102.56 109.59 -19.88
CA LYS A 277 -103.93 109.74 -20.39
C LYS A 277 -104.81 110.57 -19.45
N ALA A 278 -104.74 110.35 -18.14
CA ALA A 278 -105.48 111.14 -17.16
C ALA A 278 -105.00 112.60 -17.07
N VAL A 279 -103.73 112.89 -17.36
CA VAL A 279 -103.18 114.25 -17.50
C VAL A 279 -103.66 114.90 -18.80
N GLU A 280 -103.75 114.15 -19.90
CA GLU A 280 -104.24 114.63 -21.19
C GLU A 280 -105.76 114.91 -21.17
N GLU A 281 -106.56 114.06 -20.52
CA GLU A 281 -107.97 114.34 -20.18
C GLU A 281 -108.11 115.57 -19.27
N LYS A 282 -107.18 115.78 -18.33
CA LYS A 282 -107.17 117.00 -17.49
C LYS A 282 -106.76 118.24 -18.26
N SER A 283 -105.89 118.12 -19.26
CA SER A 283 -105.47 119.21 -20.14
C SER A 283 -106.61 119.65 -21.05
N THR A 284 -107.32 118.71 -21.68
CA THR A 284 -108.49 119.01 -22.52
C THR A 284 -109.66 119.59 -21.71
N GLN A 285 -109.85 119.16 -20.45
CA GLN A 285 -110.78 119.81 -19.52
C GLN A 285 -110.38 121.26 -19.16
N LEU A 286 -109.10 121.63 -19.23
CA LEU A 286 -108.65 123.00 -19.01
C LEU A 286 -109.00 123.90 -20.20
N GLU A 287 -108.74 123.44 -21.43
CA GLU A 287 -109.01 124.20 -22.66
C GLU A 287 -110.51 124.53 -22.83
N GLU A 288 -111.41 123.61 -22.47
CA GLU A 288 -112.86 123.82 -22.50
C GLU A 288 -113.37 124.89 -21.51
N VAL A 289 -112.61 125.17 -20.44
CA VAL A 289 -112.97 126.15 -19.40
C VAL A 289 -112.51 127.55 -19.79
N GLU A 290 -111.33 127.69 -20.40
CA GLU A 290 -110.82 128.99 -20.88
C GLU A 290 -111.70 129.57 -22.01
N ALA A 291 -112.24 128.73 -22.88
CA ALA A 291 -113.10 129.15 -23.99
C ALA A 291 -114.43 129.81 -23.54
N LYS A 292 -114.94 129.52 -22.34
CA LYS A 292 -116.28 129.94 -21.88
C LYS A 292 -116.31 131.31 -21.15
N LEU A 293 -115.18 132.02 -21.05
CA LEU A 293 -115.03 133.17 -20.13
C LEU A 293 -115.16 134.57 -20.75
N ASN A 294 -115.23 134.74 -22.08
CA ASN A 294 -114.87 136.02 -22.74
C ASN A 294 -115.96 136.80 -23.52
N GLU A 295 -117.27 136.52 -23.36
CA GLU A 295 -118.31 137.03 -24.28
C GLU A 295 -119.27 138.16 -23.78
N PHE A 296 -119.02 138.87 -22.67
CA PHE A 296 -119.91 139.97 -22.19
C PHE A 296 -119.20 141.24 -21.60
N LYS A 297 -119.79 142.44 -21.84
CA LYS A 297 -119.37 143.82 -21.43
C LYS A 297 -120.54 144.84 -21.70
N PRO A 298 -120.49 146.21 -21.56
CA PRO A 298 -119.36 147.16 -21.40
C PRO A 298 -119.28 148.06 -20.12
N PRO A 299 -119.63 149.39 -20.03
CA PRO A 299 -118.62 150.35 -19.52
C PRO A 299 -118.95 151.31 -18.33
N GLU A 300 -117.88 151.57 -17.56
CA GLU A 300 -117.41 152.77 -16.82
C GLU A 300 -118.20 153.55 -15.71
N MET A 301 -117.40 153.86 -14.66
CA MET A 301 -117.52 154.83 -13.55
C MET A 301 -118.52 154.61 -12.39
N GLY A 302 -118.00 154.62 -11.14
CA GLY A 302 -118.80 154.88 -9.93
C GLY A 302 -118.30 154.20 -8.65
N ALA A 303 -117.81 154.98 -7.67
CA ALA A 303 -117.20 154.55 -6.41
C ALA A 303 -118.11 153.81 -5.38
N GLY A 304 -117.47 153.08 -4.45
CA GLY A 304 -118.06 152.39 -3.28
C GLY A 304 -117.39 151.03 -3.06
N GLU A 305 -116.33 150.87 -2.27
CA GLU A 305 -116.19 151.02 -0.80
C GLU A 305 -116.84 149.85 -0.01
N PHE A 306 -116.24 149.50 1.14
CA PHE A 306 -116.40 148.27 1.97
C PHE A 306 -115.70 146.98 1.48
N SER A 307 -115.07 146.15 2.34
CA SER A 307 -114.07 146.32 3.43
C SER A 307 -114.03 145.04 4.29
N ALA A 308 -112.85 144.45 4.46
CA ALA A 308 -112.44 143.56 5.57
C ALA A 308 -110.99 143.13 5.26
N GLU A 309 -109.94 143.84 5.67
CA GLU A 309 -109.55 144.11 7.06
C GLU A 309 -109.70 142.88 7.98
N GLU A 310 -108.72 141.98 7.92
CA GLU A 310 -108.34 141.25 9.14
C GLU A 310 -107.85 142.27 10.17
N ARG A 311 -108.73 142.62 11.11
CA ARG A 311 -108.34 143.35 12.31
C ARG A 311 -107.49 142.44 13.19
N VAL A 312 -106.18 142.46 12.94
CA VAL A 312 -105.19 142.00 13.91
C VAL A 312 -105.54 142.64 15.25
N THR A 313 -105.83 141.79 16.23
CA THR A 313 -106.34 142.17 17.55
C THR A 313 -105.37 141.64 18.58
N CYS A 314 -104.89 142.47 19.50
CA CYS A 314 -103.97 141.99 20.52
C CYS A 314 -104.68 141.01 21.47
N PRO A 315 -104.26 139.73 21.54
CA PRO A 315 -104.99 138.71 22.31
C PRO A 315 -104.94 138.93 23.83
N MET A 316 -104.06 139.83 24.32
CA MET A 316 -103.90 140.15 25.75
C MET A 316 -104.75 141.33 26.24
N CYS A 317 -105.20 142.23 25.36
CA CYS A 317 -105.90 143.45 25.79
C CYS A 317 -107.00 143.96 24.85
N GLY A 318 -107.29 143.26 23.75
CA GLY A 318 -108.36 143.63 22.82
C GLY A 318 -108.09 144.90 22.00
N ALA A 319 -106.89 145.49 22.07
CA ALA A 319 -106.52 146.63 21.26
C ALA A 319 -106.43 146.24 19.77
N VAL A 320 -106.96 147.09 18.89
CA VAL A 320 -107.08 146.86 17.43
C VAL A 320 -106.49 148.02 16.62
N GLY A 321 -106.05 147.74 15.39
CA GLY A 321 -105.63 148.76 14.44
C GLY A 321 -104.35 149.50 14.86
N GLN A 322 -104.43 150.83 15.01
CA GLN A 322 -103.26 151.71 15.19
C GLN A 322 -102.40 151.40 16.43
N ASP A 323 -102.94 150.68 17.42
CA ASP A 323 -102.23 150.19 18.60
C ASP A 323 -101.31 148.98 18.33
N ILE A 324 -101.23 148.49 17.08
CA ILE A 324 -100.39 147.35 16.68
C ILE A 324 -99.34 147.81 15.65
N LYS A 325 -98.08 147.39 15.85
CA LYS A 325 -96.95 147.68 14.95
C LYS A 325 -96.36 146.39 14.42
N THR A 326 -96.34 146.22 13.10
CA THR A 326 -95.61 145.12 12.46
C THR A 326 -94.12 145.44 12.40
N VAL A 327 -93.27 144.45 12.73
CA VAL A 327 -91.81 144.57 12.75
C VAL A 327 -91.18 143.29 12.18
N GLU A 328 -90.04 143.43 11.52
CA GLU A 328 -89.28 142.30 11.00
C GLU A 328 -88.51 141.60 12.12
N ASP A 329 -88.76 140.31 12.31
CA ASP A 329 -88.15 139.49 13.33
C ASP A 329 -86.77 139.00 12.87
N LYS A 330 -85.75 139.79 13.21
CA LYS A 330 -84.34 139.48 12.89
C LYS A 330 -83.80 138.21 13.56
N SER A 331 -84.56 137.55 14.43
CA SER A 331 -84.21 136.23 14.98
C SER A 331 -84.65 135.06 14.09
N LYS A 332 -85.53 135.28 13.10
CA LYS A 332 -86.06 134.25 12.19
C LYS A 332 -85.84 134.64 10.72
N VAL A 333 -84.75 134.17 10.14
CA VAL A 333 -84.57 134.16 8.67
C VAL A 333 -85.44 133.05 8.09
N LEU A 334 -86.35 133.39 7.17
CA LEU A 334 -87.21 132.43 6.49
C LEU A 334 -86.52 131.83 5.25
N SER A 335 -85.77 132.65 4.52
CA SER A 335 -84.98 132.21 3.37
C SER A 335 -83.88 133.21 3.04
N TYR A 336 -82.87 132.76 2.30
CA TYR A 336 -81.85 133.61 1.68
C TYR A 336 -82.12 133.68 0.18
N VAL A 337 -82.29 134.88 -0.36
CA VAL A 337 -82.37 135.12 -1.80
C VAL A 337 -81.03 135.72 -2.21
N GLY A 338 -80.10 134.86 -2.60
CA GLY A 338 -78.69 135.22 -2.73
C GLY A 338 -78.05 135.51 -1.37
N HIS A 339 -77.24 136.57 -1.27
CA HIS A 339 -76.52 136.94 -0.05
C HIS A 339 -77.28 137.87 0.91
N VAL A 340 -78.61 138.01 0.77
CA VAL A 340 -79.46 138.83 1.65
C VAL A 340 -80.50 137.95 2.36
N PRO A 341 -80.56 137.95 3.72
CA PRO A 341 -81.59 137.24 4.48
C PRO A 341 -82.95 137.95 4.41
N MET A 342 -84.01 137.19 4.14
CA MET A 342 -85.40 137.60 4.33
C MET A 342 -85.90 137.13 5.70
N TYR A 343 -86.39 138.06 6.52
CA TYR A 343 -86.87 137.80 7.87
C TYR A 343 -88.39 137.63 7.94
N ALA A 344 -88.87 136.86 8.91
CA ALA A 344 -90.29 136.80 9.25
C ALA A 344 -90.79 138.17 9.75
N LYS A 345 -92.10 138.42 9.70
CA LYS A 345 -92.75 139.60 10.30
C LYS A 345 -93.61 139.18 11.48
N LYS A 346 -93.57 139.97 12.56
CA LYS A 346 -94.37 139.80 13.78
C LYS A 346 -95.06 141.10 14.16
N HIS A 347 -96.11 141.03 14.98
CA HIS A 347 -96.92 142.14 15.42
C HIS A 347 -96.69 142.45 16.90
N VAL A 348 -96.50 143.72 17.25
CA VAL A 348 -96.29 144.16 18.63
C VAL A 348 -97.37 145.14 19.03
N CYS A 349 -98.06 144.87 20.13
CA CYS A 349 -99.07 145.77 20.68
C CYS A 349 -98.40 146.90 21.48
N LYS A 350 -98.58 148.14 21.05
CA LYS A 350 -98.08 149.36 21.71
C LYS A 350 -98.68 149.60 23.10
N LYS A 351 -99.82 148.97 23.41
CA LYS A 351 -100.60 149.20 24.63
C LYS A 351 -100.19 148.32 25.82
N CYS A 352 -99.76 147.09 25.54
CA CYS A 352 -99.33 146.12 26.57
C CYS A 352 -97.93 145.52 26.32
N GLY A 353 -97.26 145.89 25.21
CA GLY A 353 -95.94 145.37 24.84
C GLY A 353 -95.94 143.95 24.28
N TYR A 354 -97.08 143.27 24.20
CA TYR A 354 -97.16 141.86 23.76
C TYR A 354 -96.83 141.71 22.27
N GLU A 355 -95.90 140.79 21.96
CA GLU A 355 -95.49 140.43 20.60
C GLU A 355 -96.12 139.09 20.17
N PHE A 356 -96.62 138.99 18.93
CA PHE A 356 -97.28 137.79 18.38
C PHE A 356 -97.17 137.69 16.85
#